data_AF-A0A9N8F5Q8-F1
#
_entry.id   AF-A0A9N8F5Q8-F1
#
_cell.length_a   1.000
_cell.length_b   1.000
_cell.length_c   1.000
_cell.angle_alpha   90.00
_cell.angle_beta   90.00
_cell.angle_gamma   90.00
#
_symmetry.space_group_name_H-M   'P 1'
#
loop_
_entity.id
_entity.type
_entity.pdbx_description
1 polymer ?
#
loop_
_entity_poly.entity_id
_entity_poly.type
_entity_poly.pdbx_seq_one_letter_code
_entity_poly.pdbx_strand_id
1 'polypeptide(L)'
;MDEDEADDRDEVEEGPSKEEWNAVRKLLKDDVLSGLIPYVLKEMRPAAVYQMYADAANPIIECVDYANKRQNAKFTLMLRTLRNKHANGDLVNEDKAKPIVWRKSAAKQYLKKAFREGLIPDNISTNEDMEEIWNDLCKDQPAFARMEFDAAFIRRLQGVRDDYLKKVVRRDNDVAAYLAAKQNHPTPEFNSRGEPQWNGSQAQKDLKVLVASGGHENKKPKELWECRRVLRPIKCTPFIFSETTSTRKRGC
;
A
#
# COMPACT_ATOMS: atom_id res chain seq x y z
N MET A 1 30.35 25.36 -45.17
CA MET A 1 31.31 24.61 -44.35
C MET A 1 30.46 24.02 -43.26
N ASP A 2 29.81 22.93 -43.61
CA ASP A 2 28.99 22.16 -42.69
C ASP A 2 29.91 21.01 -42.28
N GLU A 3 30.43 21.10 -41.06
CA GLU A 3 31.28 20.08 -40.48
C GLU A 3 30.40 18.86 -40.18
N ASP A 4 30.67 17.77 -40.89
CA ASP A 4 30.07 16.45 -40.68
C ASP A 4 30.41 15.97 -39.25
N GLU A 5 29.50 16.23 -38.32
CA GLU A 5 29.50 15.68 -36.97
C GLU A 5 29.13 14.19 -37.07
N ALA A 6 30.15 13.34 -37.18
CA ALA A 6 29.98 11.90 -37.19
C ALA A 6 29.37 11.46 -35.85
N ASP A 7 28.09 11.12 -35.90
CA ASP A 7 27.32 10.49 -34.83
C ASP A 7 27.95 9.11 -34.54
N ASP A 8 28.98 9.11 -33.68
CA ASP A 8 29.61 7.95 -33.04
C ASP A 8 28.56 7.24 -32.18
N ARG A 9 27.64 6.54 -32.86
CA ARG A 9 26.74 5.59 -32.22
C ARG A 9 27.57 4.39 -31.83
N ASP A 10 28.03 4.42 -30.58
CA ASP A 10 28.62 3.29 -29.86
C ASP A 10 27.94 1.98 -30.31
N GLU A 11 28.67 1.13 -31.04
CA GLU A 11 28.25 -0.22 -31.35
C GLU A 11 27.88 -0.89 -30.01
N VAL A 12 26.61 -1.27 -29.87
CA VAL A 12 26.11 -1.89 -28.66
C VAL A 12 26.72 -3.28 -28.59
N GLU A 13 27.84 -3.44 -27.89
CA GLU A 13 28.43 -4.75 -27.61
C GLU A 13 27.34 -5.68 -27.05
N GLU A 14 26.97 -6.69 -27.83
CA GLU A 14 26.01 -7.73 -27.43
C GLU A 14 26.65 -8.60 -26.34
N GLY A 15 26.47 -8.18 -25.09
CA GLY A 15 26.85 -8.97 -23.93
C GLY A 15 25.91 -10.16 -23.69
N PRO A 16 26.21 -11.02 -22.69
CA PRO A 16 25.44 -12.24 -22.47
C PRO A 16 23.99 -11.91 -22.12
N SER A 17 23.09 -12.70 -22.67
CA SER A 17 21.65 -12.63 -22.47
C SER A 17 21.28 -12.77 -20.98
N LYS A 18 20.06 -12.35 -20.64
CA LYS A 18 19.54 -12.49 -19.28
C LYS A 18 19.45 -13.95 -18.84
N GLU A 19 19.17 -14.86 -19.77
CA GLU A 19 19.02 -16.29 -19.50
C GLU A 19 20.37 -16.94 -19.18
N GLU A 20 21.42 -16.60 -19.93
CA GLU A 20 22.80 -17.04 -19.66
C GLU A 20 23.27 -16.57 -18.29
N TRP A 21 23.04 -15.29 -17.94
CA TRP A 21 23.38 -14.80 -16.59
C TRP A 21 22.61 -15.49 -15.48
N ASN A 22 21.38 -15.94 -15.72
CA ASN A 22 20.62 -16.75 -14.75
C ASN A 22 21.21 -18.15 -14.61
N ALA A 23 21.69 -18.76 -15.71
CA ALA A 23 22.38 -20.04 -15.68
C ALA A 23 23.70 -19.96 -14.92
N VAL A 24 24.52 -18.94 -15.20
CA VAL A 24 25.75 -18.63 -14.45
C VAL A 24 25.44 -18.45 -12.96
N ARG A 25 24.39 -17.67 -12.64
CA ARG A 25 23.97 -17.45 -11.25
C ARG A 25 23.61 -18.76 -10.56
N LYS A 26 22.88 -19.64 -11.24
CA LYS A 26 22.45 -20.94 -10.70
C LYS A 26 23.64 -21.84 -10.43
N LEU A 27 24.56 -21.98 -11.38
CA LEU A 27 25.81 -22.74 -11.24
C LEU A 27 26.61 -22.26 -10.01
N LEU A 28 26.89 -20.95 -9.94
CA LEU A 28 27.63 -20.37 -8.81
C LEU A 28 26.91 -20.55 -7.48
N LYS A 29 25.58 -20.54 -7.47
CA LYS A 29 24.79 -20.77 -6.26
C LYS A 29 24.95 -22.21 -5.77
N ASP A 30 24.81 -23.18 -6.66
CA ASP A 30 24.93 -24.60 -6.33
C ASP A 30 26.34 -24.91 -5.79
N ASP A 31 27.38 -24.32 -6.39
CA ASP A 31 28.78 -24.52 -5.96
C ASP A 31 29.17 -23.77 -4.68
N VAL A 32 28.50 -22.66 -4.36
CA VAL A 32 28.62 -22.03 -3.02
C VAL A 32 27.93 -22.88 -1.96
N LEU A 33 26.78 -23.51 -2.28
CA LEU A 33 26.05 -24.38 -1.35
C LEU A 33 26.74 -25.72 -1.12
N SER A 34 27.40 -26.28 -2.15
CA SER A 34 28.18 -27.52 -2.04
C SER A 34 29.50 -27.32 -1.27
N GLY A 35 29.92 -26.07 -1.08
CA GLY A 35 31.19 -25.71 -0.47
C GLY A 35 32.39 -25.76 -1.42
N LEU A 36 32.18 -26.03 -2.72
CA LEU A 36 33.24 -25.98 -3.72
C LEU A 36 33.82 -24.57 -3.85
N ILE A 37 32.94 -23.56 -3.83
CA ILE A 37 33.36 -22.16 -3.72
C ILE A 37 33.31 -21.74 -2.25
N PRO A 38 34.45 -21.36 -1.65
CA PRO A 38 34.44 -20.91 -0.27
C PRO A 38 33.64 -19.61 -0.10
N TYR A 39 32.93 -19.49 1.01
CA TYR A 39 32.09 -18.31 1.30
C TYR A 39 32.93 -17.10 1.74
N VAL A 40 34.14 -17.31 2.27
CA VAL A 40 35.04 -16.24 2.70
C VAL A 40 35.76 -15.64 1.48
N LEU A 41 35.58 -14.34 1.25
CA LEU A 41 36.15 -13.64 0.09
C LEU A 41 37.69 -13.75 0.00
N LYS A 42 38.37 -13.85 1.14
CA LYS A 42 39.84 -13.95 1.22
C LYS A 42 40.38 -15.27 0.71
N GLU A 43 39.60 -16.34 0.78
CA GLU A 43 40.05 -17.70 0.40
C GLU A 43 40.09 -17.86 -1.11
N MET A 44 39.09 -17.33 -1.83
CA MET A 44 39.03 -17.45 -3.29
C MET A 44 38.47 -16.17 -3.93
N ARG A 45 39.35 -15.42 -4.61
CA ARG A 45 38.96 -14.18 -5.30
C ARG A 45 38.07 -14.49 -6.52
N PRO A 46 37.21 -13.55 -6.96
CA PRO A 46 36.35 -13.77 -8.14
C PRO A 46 37.09 -14.21 -9.41
N ALA A 47 38.30 -13.66 -9.65
CA ALA A 47 39.12 -14.07 -10.79
C ALA A 47 39.57 -15.53 -10.71
N ALA A 48 39.88 -16.04 -9.51
CA ALA A 48 40.23 -17.45 -9.32
C ALA A 48 39.02 -18.37 -9.51
N VAL A 49 37.83 -17.95 -9.07
CA VAL A 49 36.58 -18.67 -9.34
C VAL A 49 36.31 -18.73 -10.84
N TYR A 50 36.46 -17.62 -11.57
CA TYR A 50 36.29 -17.62 -13.02
C TYR A 50 37.30 -18.56 -13.71
N GLN A 51 38.58 -18.46 -13.36
CA GLN A 51 39.63 -19.31 -13.93
C GLN A 51 39.35 -20.80 -13.69
N MET A 52 38.88 -21.17 -12.50
CA MET A 52 38.50 -22.56 -12.17
C MET A 52 37.47 -23.14 -13.16
N TYR A 53 36.49 -22.34 -13.60
CA TYR A 53 35.50 -22.80 -14.58
C TYR A 53 35.99 -22.69 -16.03
N ALA A 54 36.83 -21.69 -16.33
CA ALA A 54 37.45 -21.55 -17.63
C ALA A 54 38.38 -22.75 -17.93
N ASP A 55 39.17 -23.18 -16.94
CA ASP A 55 40.05 -24.36 -17.05
C ASP A 55 39.25 -25.66 -17.21
N ALA A 56 38.07 -25.73 -16.60
CA ALA A 56 37.14 -26.85 -16.75
C ALA A 56 36.32 -26.82 -18.05
N ALA A 57 36.54 -25.81 -18.91
CA ALA A 57 35.78 -25.59 -20.14
C ALA A 57 34.26 -25.63 -19.93
N ASN A 58 33.76 -25.01 -18.85
CA ASN A 58 32.34 -25.04 -18.53
C ASN A 58 31.57 -24.13 -19.52
N PRO A 59 30.64 -24.69 -20.34
CA PRO A 59 29.97 -23.93 -21.40
C PRO A 59 29.07 -22.81 -20.85
N ILE A 60 28.65 -22.90 -19.58
CA ILE A 60 27.84 -21.86 -18.94
C ILE A 60 28.68 -20.61 -18.67
N ILE A 61 29.97 -20.76 -18.37
CA ILE A 61 30.87 -19.64 -18.03
C ILE A 61 31.55 -19.09 -19.28
N GLU A 62 31.66 -19.86 -20.37
CA GLU A 62 32.23 -19.42 -21.65
C GLU A 62 31.51 -18.20 -22.23
N CYS A 63 30.21 -18.02 -21.95
CA CYS A 63 29.50 -16.81 -22.35
C CYS A 63 30.01 -15.54 -21.66
N VAL A 64 30.71 -15.63 -20.53
CA VAL A 64 31.20 -14.48 -19.77
C VAL A 64 32.63 -14.16 -20.17
N ASP A 65 32.84 -13.05 -20.84
CA ASP A 65 34.17 -12.48 -21.08
C ASP A 65 34.65 -11.71 -19.83
N TYR A 66 35.56 -12.31 -19.06
CA TYR A 66 36.09 -11.69 -17.85
C TYR A 66 37.11 -10.57 -18.12
N ALA A 67 37.63 -10.47 -19.35
CA ALA A 67 38.45 -9.33 -19.77
C ALA A 67 37.58 -8.08 -20.00
N ASN A 68 36.32 -8.27 -20.43
CA ASN A 68 35.35 -7.18 -20.50
C ASN A 68 35.02 -6.66 -19.08
N LYS A 69 35.37 -5.40 -18.82
CA LYS A 69 35.22 -4.76 -17.51
C LYS A 69 33.78 -4.77 -16.97
N ARG A 70 32.78 -4.65 -17.85
CA ARG A 70 31.36 -4.64 -17.44
C ARG A 70 30.92 -6.03 -17.00
N GLN A 71 31.27 -7.05 -17.76
CA GLN A 71 30.92 -8.45 -17.45
C GLN A 71 31.64 -8.94 -16.19
N ASN A 72 32.93 -8.62 -16.05
CA ASN A 72 33.74 -8.88 -14.86
C ASN A 72 33.11 -8.30 -13.59
N ALA A 73 32.71 -7.02 -13.63
CA ALA A 73 32.07 -6.35 -12.50
C ALA A 73 30.75 -7.03 -12.12
N LYS A 74 29.95 -7.43 -13.11
CA LYS A 74 28.67 -8.14 -12.91
C LYS A 74 28.87 -9.52 -12.30
N PHE A 75 29.82 -10.30 -12.81
CA PHE A 75 30.21 -11.60 -12.24
C PHE A 75 30.68 -11.46 -10.78
N THR A 76 31.57 -10.50 -10.52
CA THR A 76 32.09 -10.20 -9.18
C THR A 76 30.97 -9.82 -8.20
N LEU A 77 30.05 -8.96 -8.64
CA LEU A 77 28.90 -8.55 -7.83
C LEU A 77 27.96 -9.73 -7.53
N MET A 78 27.70 -10.58 -8.52
CA MET A 78 26.88 -11.77 -8.40
C MET A 78 27.46 -12.76 -7.39
N LEU A 79 28.75 -13.07 -7.50
CA LEU A 79 29.45 -13.95 -6.57
C LEU A 79 29.46 -13.35 -5.14
N ARG A 80 29.74 -12.06 -5.00
CA ARG A 80 29.70 -11.37 -3.70
C ARG A 80 28.32 -11.45 -3.06
N THR A 81 27.25 -11.24 -3.83
CA THR A 81 25.88 -11.33 -3.32
C THR A 81 25.49 -12.76 -2.94
N LEU A 82 25.95 -13.78 -3.67
CA LEU A 82 25.76 -15.19 -3.29
C LEU A 82 26.45 -15.52 -1.97
N ARG A 83 27.72 -15.15 -1.82
CA ARG A 83 28.50 -15.36 -0.60
C ARG A 83 27.86 -14.68 0.62
N ASN A 84 27.42 -13.43 0.48
CA ASN A 84 26.74 -12.71 1.55
C ASN A 84 25.42 -13.39 1.95
N LYS A 85 24.62 -13.84 0.97
CA LYS A 85 23.39 -14.61 1.25
C LYS A 85 23.68 -15.93 1.93
N HIS A 86 24.77 -16.61 1.56
CA HIS A 86 25.17 -17.85 2.21
C HIS A 86 25.59 -17.62 3.66
N ALA A 87 26.43 -16.61 3.90
CA ALA A 87 26.86 -16.22 5.24
C ALA A 87 25.69 -15.86 6.17
N ASN A 88 24.62 -15.28 5.62
CA ASN A 88 23.40 -14.95 6.38
C ASN A 88 22.42 -16.14 6.51
N GLY A 89 22.67 -17.28 5.86
CA GLY A 89 21.74 -18.42 5.81
C GLY A 89 20.53 -18.22 4.87
N ASP A 90 20.48 -17.11 4.14
CA ASP A 90 19.38 -16.78 3.21
C ASP A 90 19.46 -17.56 1.90
N LEU A 91 20.65 -18.01 1.49
CA LEU A 91 20.86 -18.63 0.18
C LEU A 91 20.07 -19.94 0.01
N VAL A 92 19.96 -20.72 1.09
CA VAL A 92 19.19 -21.99 1.14
C VAL A 92 17.68 -21.74 0.96
N ASN A 93 17.21 -20.55 1.31
CA ASN A 93 15.79 -20.18 1.26
C ASN A 93 15.43 -19.43 -0.03
N GLU A 94 16.37 -19.18 -0.94
CA GLU A 94 16.12 -18.35 -2.13
C GLU A 94 15.17 -19.02 -3.12
N ASP A 95 15.22 -20.36 -3.23
CA ASP A 95 14.28 -21.13 -4.08
C ASP A 95 12.95 -21.40 -3.37
N LYS A 96 12.93 -21.26 -2.04
CA LYS A 96 11.68 -21.38 -1.30
C LYS A 96 10.81 -20.18 -1.67
N ALA A 97 9.57 -20.46 -2.03
CA ALA A 97 8.58 -19.45 -2.35
C ALA A 97 8.59 -18.36 -1.25
N LYS A 98 8.90 -17.11 -1.61
CA LYS A 98 9.05 -16.01 -0.63
C LYS A 98 7.88 -16.01 0.35
N PRO A 99 8.14 -15.93 1.67
CA PRO A 99 7.07 -15.95 2.65
C PRO A 99 6.08 -14.83 2.35
N ILE A 100 4.78 -15.16 2.39
CA ILE A 100 3.73 -14.21 2.05
C ILE A 100 3.76 -13.08 3.08
N VAL A 101 3.97 -11.85 2.61
CA VAL A 101 3.95 -10.65 3.45
C VAL A 101 2.50 -10.34 3.85
N TRP A 102 2.02 -10.99 4.91
CA TRP A 102 0.63 -10.95 5.36
C TRP A 102 0.08 -9.53 5.55
N ARG A 103 0.90 -8.60 6.04
CA ARG A 103 0.46 -7.23 6.35
C ARG A 103 -0.11 -6.49 5.14
N LYS A 104 0.40 -6.78 3.94
CA LYS A 104 0.02 -6.14 2.67
C LYS A 104 -0.56 -7.15 1.66
N SER A 105 -0.93 -8.36 2.09
CA SER A 105 -1.44 -9.38 1.19
C SER A 105 -2.83 -9.03 0.67
N ALA A 106 -3.11 -9.40 -0.58
CA ALA A 106 -4.45 -9.31 -1.15
C ALA A 106 -5.46 -10.14 -0.34
N ALA A 107 -5.05 -11.34 0.12
CA ALA A 107 -5.83 -12.20 1.01
C ALA A 107 -6.35 -11.47 2.26
N LYS A 108 -5.48 -10.71 2.95
CA LYS A 108 -5.89 -9.96 4.14
C LYS A 108 -6.91 -8.88 3.83
N GLN A 109 -6.78 -8.19 2.69
CA GLN A 109 -7.72 -7.15 2.28
C GLN A 109 -9.08 -7.74 1.89
N TYR A 110 -9.07 -8.90 1.23
CA TYR A 110 -10.27 -9.65 0.90
C TYR A 110 -11.04 -10.04 2.17
N LEU A 111 -10.39 -10.65 3.16
CA LEU A 111 -11.06 -10.99 4.42
C LEU A 111 -11.63 -9.76 5.14
N LYS A 112 -10.88 -8.65 5.18
CA LYS A 112 -11.38 -7.39 5.74
C LYS A 112 -12.60 -6.84 5.02
N LYS A 113 -12.73 -7.09 3.72
CA LYS A 113 -13.92 -6.73 2.94
C LYS A 113 -15.08 -7.67 3.29
N ALA A 114 -14.84 -8.97 3.34
CA ALA A 114 -15.84 -9.98 3.70
C ALA A 114 -16.46 -9.74 5.10
N PHE A 115 -15.66 -9.39 6.11
CA PHE A 115 -16.19 -8.99 7.43
C PHE A 115 -17.05 -7.72 7.37
N ARG A 116 -16.66 -6.72 6.56
CA ARG A 116 -17.45 -5.48 6.40
C ARG A 116 -18.78 -5.71 5.68
N GLU A 117 -18.81 -6.69 4.78
CA GLU A 117 -20.01 -7.09 4.04
C GLU A 117 -20.89 -8.08 4.82
N GLY A 118 -20.44 -8.54 5.99
CA GLY A 118 -21.17 -9.52 6.81
C GLY A 118 -21.21 -10.92 6.21
N LEU A 119 -20.34 -11.23 5.24
CA LEU A 119 -20.22 -12.58 4.67
C LEU A 119 -19.60 -13.56 5.67
N ILE A 120 -18.78 -13.04 6.58
CA ILE A 120 -18.13 -13.80 7.62
C ILE A 120 -18.79 -13.43 8.95
N PRO A 121 -19.28 -14.40 9.73
CA PRO A 121 -19.90 -14.12 11.02
C PRO A 121 -18.89 -13.58 12.05
N ASP A 122 -19.37 -12.74 12.97
CA ASP A 122 -18.53 -12.10 13.99
C ASP A 122 -18.12 -13.06 15.13
N ASN A 123 -18.84 -14.17 15.29
CA ASN A 123 -18.74 -15.11 16.42
C ASN A 123 -17.97 -16.39 16.11
N ILE A 124 -17.07 -16.38 15.11
CA ILE A 124 -16.23 -17.55 14.77
C ILE A 124 -15.38 -17.96 15.97
N SER A 125 -15.65 -19.14 16.52
CA SER A 125 -14.95 -19.60 17.73
C SER A 125 -14.34 -20.97 17.56
N THR A 126 -14.89 -21.79 16.66
CA THR A 126 -14.43 -23.15 16.41
C THR A 126 -13.51 -23.20 15.20
N ASN A 127 -12.66 -24.23 15.13
CA ASN A 127 -11.87 -24.50 13.92
C ASN A 127 -12.75 -24.92 12.75
N GLU A 128 -13.90 -25.55 13.02
CA GLU A 128 -14.89 -25.97 12.03
C GLU A 128 -15.46 -24.77 11.27
N ASP A 129 -15.84 -23.70 11.99
CA ASP A 129 -16.30 -22.44 11.39
C ASP A 129 -15.25 -21.85 10.43
N MET A 130 -13.96 -21.95 10.81
CA MET A 130 -12.86 -21.41 10.01
C MET A 130 -12.56 -22.24 8.77
N GLU A 131 -12.77 -23.55 8.85
CA GLU A 131 -12.64 -24.46 7.71
C GLU A 131 -13.77 -24.24 6.70
N GLU A 132 -15.00 -24.04 7.17
CA GLU A 132 -16.14 -23.66 6.32
C GLU A 132 -15.85 -22.34 5.58
N ILE A 133 -15.41 -21.30 6.29
CA ILE A 133 -14.99 -20.02 5.68
C ILE A 133 -13.87 -20.21 4.65
N TRP A 134 -12.93 -21.10 4.92
CA TRP A 134 -11.86 -21.39 3.96
C TRP A 134 -12.43 -22.00 2.68
N ASN A 135 -13.26 -23.03 2.81
CA ASN A 135 -13.82 -23.75 1.68
C ASN A 135 -14.77 -22.88 0.85
N ASP A 136 -15.62 -22.07 1.49
CA ASP A 136 -16.65 -21.29 0.80
C ASP A 136 -16.13 -19.98 0.22
N LEU A 137 -15.22 -19.29 0.92
CA LEU A 137 -14.82 -17.93 0.56
C LEU A 137 -13.37 -17.81 0.08
N CYS A 138 -12.47 -18.72 0.46
CA CYS A 138 -11.03 -18.52 0.26
C CYS A 138 -10.41 -19.46 -0.78
N LYS A 139 -10.82 -20.73 -0.81
CA LYS A 139 -10.16 -21.80 -1.58
C LYS A 139 -10.04 -21.49 -3.08
N ASP A 140 -11.08 -20.94 -3.68
CA ASP A 140 -11.13 -20.65 -5.12
C ASP A 140 -10.69 -19.21 -5.46
N GLN A 141 -10.31 -18.41 -4.47
CA GLN A 141 -9.93 -17.03 -4.68
C GLN A 141 -8.45 -16.91 -5.08
N PRO A 142 -8.11 -16.19 -6.17
CA PRO A 142 -6.72 -16.05 -6.63
C PRO A 142 -5.82 -15.36 -5.60
N ALA A 143 -6.40 -14.57 -4.70
CA ALA A 143 -5.68 -13.92 -3.59
C ALA A 143 -5.06 -14.93 -2.61
N PHE A 144 -5.57 -16.17 -2.56
CA PHE A 144 -5.14 -17.25 -1.66
C PHE A 144 -4.41 -18.39 -2.37
N ALA A 145 -4.11 -18.27 -3.68
CA ALA A 145 -3.49 -19.34 -4.47
C ALA A 145 -2.16 -19.90 -3.92
N ARG A 146 -1.49 -19.18 -3.01
CA ARG A 146 -0.23 -19.58 -2.36
C ARG A 146 -0.39 -19.92 -0.87
N MET A 147 -1.64 -19.99 -0.39
CA MET A 147 -1.97 -20.27 0.98
C MET A 147 -2.70 -21.60 1.06
N GLU A 148 -2.46 -22.31 2.15
CA GLU A 148 -3.16 -23.54 2.51
C GLU A 148 -3.94 -23.29 3.81
N PHE A 149 -4.90 -24.16 4.08
CA PHE A 149 -5.60 -24.15 5.36
C PHE A 149 -4.70 -24.76 6.45
N ASP A 150 -3.89 -23.91 7.07
CA ASP A 150 -2.96 -24.30 8.12
C ASP A 150 -3.16 -23.49 9.42
N ALA A 151 -2.41 -23.84 10.46
CA ALA A 151 -2.41 -23.09 11.72
C ALA A 151 -1.96 -21.63 11.56
N ALA A 152 -1.24 -21.28 10.49
CA ALA A 152 -0.88 -19.90 10.20
C ALA A 152 -2.08 -19.12 9.64
N PHE A 153 -2.89 -19.72 8.77
CA PHE A 153 -4.15 -19.16 8.27
C PHE A 153 -5.14 -18.93 9.40
N ILE A 154 -5.35 -19.92 10.28
CA ILE A 154 -6.24 -19.81 11.45
C ILE A 154 -5.88 -18.57 12.29
N ARG A 155 -4.60 -18.46 12.71
CA ARG A 155 -4.12 -17.29 13.48
C ARG A 155 -4.30 -15.96 12.73
N ARG A 156 -4.09 -15.98 11.41
CA ARG A 156 -4.24 -14.80 10.56
C ARG A 156 -5.70 -14.36 10.43
N LEU A 157 -6.63 -15.30 10.28
CA LEU A 157 -8.06 -15.05 10.22
C LEU A 157 -8.57 -14.50 11.56
N GLN A 158 -8.21 -15.13 12.68
CA GLN A 158 -8.48 -14.64 14.03
C GLN A 158 -7.96 -13.21 14.22
N GLY A 159 -6.72 -12.93 13.80
CA GLY A 159 -6.16 -11.58 13.90
C GLY A 159 -6.89 -10.54 13.04
N VAL A 160 -7.51 -10.93 11.92
CA VAL A 160 -8.35 -10.02 11.12
C VAL A 160 -9.70 -9.79 11.81
N ARG A 161 -10.31 -10.84 12.37
CA ARG A 161 -11.54 -10.76 13.17
C ARG A 161 -11.36 -9.83 14.37
N ASP A 162 -10.29 -9.99 15.15
CA ASP A 162 -10.04 -9.14 16.32
C ASP A 162 -9.82 -7.67 15.95
N ASP A 163 -9.10 -7.40 14.84
CA ASP A 163 -8.92 -6.04 14.30
C ASP A 163 -10.25 -5.44 13.86
N TYR A 164 -11.14 -6.25 13.30
CA TYR A 164 -12.49 -5.84 12.91
C TYR A 164 -13.36 -5.52 14.13
N LEU A 165 -13.47 -6.42 15.11
CA LEU A 165 -14.26 -6.20 16.31
C LEU A 165 -13.81 -4.97 17.10
N LYS A 166 -12.49 -4.77 17.25
CA LYS A 166 -11.95 -3.54 17.88
C LYS A 166 -12.39 -2.27 17.16
N LYS A 167 -12.48 -2.30 15.82
CA LYS A 167 -12.93 -1.15 15.01
C LYS A 167 -14.42 -0.93 15.10
N VAL A 168 -15.23 -1.98 15.19
CA VAL A 168 -16.67 -1.87 15.42
C VAL A 168 -16.93 -1.18 16.76
N VAL A 169 -16.32 -1.69 17.84
CA VAL A 169 -16.43 -1.07 19.17
C VAL A 169 -15.97 0.38 19.16
N ARG A 170 -14.84 0.68 18.52
CA ARG A 170 -14.35 2.06 18.38
C ARG A 170 -15.33 2.94 17.63
N ARG A 171 -15.89 2.47 16.51
CA ARG A 171 -16.89 3.21 15.73
C ARG A 171 -18.09 3.55 16.60
N ASP A 172 -18.58 2.59 17.37
CA ASP A 172 -19.78 2.79 18.20
C ASP A 172 -19.50 3.78 19.34
N ASN A 173 -18.31 3.70 19.96
CA ASN A 173 -17.84 4.68 20.93
C ASN A 173 -17.69 6.08 20.32
N ASP A 174 -17.13 6.19 19.11
CA ASP A 174 -16.94 7.46 18.41
C ASP A 174 -18.31 8.08 18.05
N VAL A 175 -19.29 7.26 17.65
CA VAL A 175 -20.68 7.69 17.40
C VAL A 175 -21.34 8.19 18.69
N ALA A 176 -21.22 7.43 19.79
CA ALA A 176 -21.79 7.83 21.08
C ALA A 176 -21.18 9.13 21.60
N ALA A 177 -19.84 9.26 21.52
CA ALA A 177 -19.12 10.47 21.89
C ALA A 177 -19.53 11.67 21.01
N TYR A 178 -19.71 11.45 19.70
CA TYR A 178 -20.20 12.49 18.78
C TYR A 178 -21.62 12.95 19.14
N LEU A 179 -22.53 12.03 19.44
CA LEU A 179 -23.90 12.37 19.83
C LEU A 179 -23.94 13.13 21.16
N ALA A 180 -23.17 12.70 22.16
CA ALA A 180 -23.06 13.41 23.44
C ALA A 180 -22.47 14.83 23.26
N ALA A 181 -21.45 14.97 22.42
CA ALA A 181 -20.88 16.28 22.09
C ALA A 181 -21.91 17.18 21.39
N LYS A 182 -22.71 16.64 20.47
CA LYS A 182 -23.79 17.39 19.81
C LYS A 182 -24.91 17.81 20.77
N GLN A 183 -25.20 17.00 21.79
CA GLN A 183 -26.16 17.33 22.83
C GLN A 183 -25.67 18.45 23.75
N ASN A 184 -24.40 18.38 24.19
CA ASN A 184 -23.80 19.38 25.11
C ASN A 184 -23.42 20.68 24.40
N HIS A 185 -23.07 20.59 23.12
CA HIS A 185 -22.68 21.72 22.28
C HIS A 185 -23.57 21.74 21.04
N PRO A 186 -24.84 22.17 21.19
CA PRO A 186 -25.71 22.33 20.04
C PRO A 186 -25.05 23.25 19.03
N THR A 187 -25.23 22.93 17.76
CA THR A 187 -24.64 23.72 16.68
C THR A 187 -25.31 25.09 16.70
N PRO A 188 -24.56 26.20 16.87
CA PRO A 188 -25.17 27.52 16.99
C PRO A 188 -25.93 27.85 15.72
N GLU A 189 -27.12 28.45 15.86
CA GLU A 189 -27.94 28.79 14.70
C GLU A 189 -27.28 29.84 13.81
N PHE A 190 -26.47 30.71 14.41
CA PHE A 190 -25.79 31.82 13.74
C PHE A 190 -24.27 31.71 13.89
N ASN A 191 -23.57 32.09 12.83
CA ASN A 191 -22.11 32.26 12.86
C ASN A 191 -21.72 33.52 13.65
N SER A 192 -20.42 33.78 13.79
CA SER A 192 -19.90 34.98 14.47
C SER A 192 -20.29 36.31 13.80
N ARG A 193 -20.85 36.28 12.58
CA ARG A 193 -21.36 37.44 11.84
C ARG A 193 -22.88 37.63 11.98
N GLY A 194 -23.56 36.78 12.76
CA GLY A 194 -25.01 36.81 12.89
C GLY A 194 -25.76 36.23 11.69
N GLU A 195 -25.08 35.53 10.78
CA GLU A 195 -25.71 34.86 9.63
C GLU A 195 -26.04 33.42 9.98
N PRO A 196 -27.15 32.85 9.48
CA PRO A 196 -27.47 31.44 9.71
C PRO A 196 -26.35 30.50 9.29
N GLN A 197 -26.01 29.52 10.12
CA GLN A 197 -24.97 28.55 9.81
C GLN A 197 -25.35 27.74 8.56
N TRP A 198 -24.37 27.45 7.69
CA TRP A 198 -24.60 26.74 6.44
C TRP A 198 -25.32 25.39 6.64
N ASN A 199 -24.90 24.63 7.66
CA ASN A 199 -25.50 23.34 7.98
C ASN A 199 -26.92 23.51 8.54
N GLY A 200 -27.92 23.03 7.79
CA GLY A 200 -29.33 23.17 8.11
C GLY A 200 -29.98 24.42 7.52
N SER A 201 -29.21 25.35 6.94
CA SER A 201 -29.76 26.54 6.27
C SER A 201 -30.65 26.17 5.09
N GLN A 202 -31.59 27.06 4.75
CA GLN A 202 -32.42 26.92 3.55
C GLN A 202 -31.55 26.84 2.29
N ALA A 203 -30.46 27.62 2.23
CA ALA A 203 -29.53 27.60 1.12
C ALA A 203 -28.87 26.23 0.90
N GLN A 204 -28.56 25.49 1.97
CA GLN A 204 -28.05 24.12 1.85
C GLN A 204 -29.13 23.16 1.33
N LYS A 205 -30.39 23.30 1.78
CA LYS A 205 -31.51 22.48 1.28
C LYS A 205 -31.73 22.72 -0.21
N ASP A 206 -31.76 23.99 -0.62
CA ASP A 206 -31.96 24.36 -2.03
C ASP A 206 -30.80 23.88 -2.91
N LEU A 207 -29.55 23.96 -2.42
CA LEU A 207 -28.39 23.40 -3.12
C LEU A 207 -28.52 21.89 -3.28
N LYS A 208 -28.97 21.15 -2.26
CA LYS A 208 -29.18 19.70 -2.36
C LYS A 208 -30.23 19.36 -3.41
N VAL A 209 -31.32 20.13 -3.50
CA VAL A 209 -32.35 19.96 -4.53
C VAL A 209 -31.78 20.22 -5.93
N LEU A 210 -31.02 21.30 -6.10
CA LEU A 210 -30.38 21.64 -7.37
C LEU A 210 -29.36 20.56 -7.82
N VAL A 211 -28.61 20.01 -6.87
CA VAL A 211 -27.67 18.93 -7.14
C VAL A 211 -28.41 17.67 -7.56
N ALA A 212 -29.44 17.28 -6.82
CA ALA A 212 -30.26 16.11 -7.13
C ALA A 212 -30.98 16.22 -8.48
N SER A 213 -31.33 17.43 -8.93
CA SER A 213 -31.97 17.67 -10.22
C SER A 213 -30.99 17.77 -11.40
N GLY A 214 -29.68 17.53 -11.19
CA GLY A 214 -28.64 17.72 -12.21
C GLY A 214 -28.43 19.18 -12.63
N GLY A 215 -29.09 20.16 -11.99
CA GLY A 215 -29.04 21.57 -12.37
C GLY A 215 -27.70 22.28 -12.09
N HIS A 216 -26.75 21.53 -11.53
CA HIS A 216 -25.37 21.92 -11.28
C HIS A 216 -24.41 21.44 -12.38
N GLU A 217 -24.80 20.44 -13.17
CA GLU A 217 -24.01 19.93 -14.28
C GLU A 217 -23.87 21.04 -15.33
N ASN A 218 -22.64 21.32 -15.74
CA ASN A 218 -22.25 22.39 -16.69
C ASN A 218 -22.27 23.84 -16.16
N LYS A 219 -22.52 24.08 -14.86
CA LYS A 219 -22.37 25.42 -14.28
C LYS A 219 -21.01 25.58 -13.58
N LYS A 220 -20.33 26.69 -13.82
CA LYS A 220 -19.13 27.05 -13.06
C LYS A 220 -19.51 27.43 -11.61
N PRO A 221 -18.61 27.27 -10.64
CA PRO A 221 -18.88 27.65 -9.24
C PRO A 221 -19.41 29.09 -9.07
N LYS A 222 -18.93 30.03 -9.91
CA LYS A 222 -19.39 31.43 -9.90
C LYS A 222 -20.86 31.56 -10.36
N GLU A 223 -21.25 30.84 -11.40
CA GLU A 223 -22.62 30.83 -11.94
C GLU A 223 -23.61 30.18 -10.95
N LEU A 224 -23.17 29.11 -10.27
CA LEU A 224 -23.91 28.51 -9.15
C LEU A 224 -24.10 29.50 -7.99
N TRP A 225 -23.07 30.30 -7.68
CA TRP A 225 -23.15 31.31 -6.64
C TRP A 225 -24.03 32.50 -7.04
N GLU A 226 -24.05 32.90 -8.31
CA GLU A 226 -24.92 33.97 -8.80
C GLU A 226 -26.40 33.54 -8.84
N CYS A 227 -26.68 32.24 -9.05
CA CYS A 227 -28.02 31.67 -8.89
C CYS A 227 -28.58 31.80 -7.45
N ARG A 228 -27.74 32.17 -6.47
CA ARG A 228 -28.14 32.45 -5.08
C ARG A 228 -29.22 33.53 -4.97
N ARG A 229 -29.40 34.41 -5.96
CA ARG A 229 -30.49 35.42 -5.97
C ARG A 229 -31.90 34.80 -5.97
N VAL A 230 -32.06 33.57 -6.46
CA VAL A 230 -33.35 32.84 -6.46
C VAL A 230 -33.60 32.15 -5.11
N LEU A 231 -32.53 31.82 -4.39
CA LEU A 231 -32.60 31.34 -3.00
C LEU A 231 -32.92 32.57 -2.15
N ARG A 232 -34.19 32.74 -1.77
CA ARG A 232 -34.73 33.97 -1.16
C ARG A 232 -33.71 34.62 -0.24
N PRO A 233 -33.42 35.93 -0.38
CA PRO A 233 -32.54 36.62 0.53
C PRO A 233 -33.07 36.34 1.93
N ILE A 234 -32.25 35.69 2.76
CA ILE A 234 -32.50 35.60 4.18
C ILE A 234 -32.69 37.06 4.58
N LYS A 235 -33.92 37.44 4.92
CA LYS A 235 -34.18 38.77 5.46
C LYS A 235 -33.37 38.78 6.76
N CYS A 236 -32.15 39.32 6.70
CA CYS A 236 -31.42 39.69 7.89
C CYS A 236 -32.30 40.76 8.52
N THR A 237 -33.17 40.37 9.44
CA THR A 237 -33.84 41.34 10.30
C THR A 237 -32.70 42.11 10.95
N PRO A 238 -32.66 43.45 10.81
CA PRO A 238 -31.59 44.23 11.40
C PRO A 238 -31.50 43.83 12.86
N PHE A 239 -30.30 43.40 13.26
CA PHE A 239 -30.03 43.05 14.65
C PHE A 239 -30.21 44.34 15.45
N ILE A 240 -31.40 44.51 16.04
CA ILE A 240 -31.68 45.62 16.93
C ILE A 240 -30.83 45.34 18.16
N PHE A 241 -29.71 46.05 18.26
CA PHE A 241 -28.86 46.03 19.45
C PHE A 241 -29.72 46.58 20.59
N SER A 242 -30.34 45.69 21.38
CA SER A 242 -30.94 46.13 22.63
C SER A 242 -29.77 46.55 23.51
N GLU A 243 -29.65 47.86 23.73
CA GLU A 243 -28.72 48.44 24.68
C GLU A 243 -29.08 47.92 26.07
N THR A 244 -28.58 46.74 26.40
CA THR A 244 -28.58 46.25 27.78
C THR A 244 -27.49 47.02 28.50
N THR A 245 -27.88 48.12 29.13
CA THR A 245 -27.05 48.85 30.09
C THR A 245 -26.70 47.90 31.23
N SER A 246 -25.59 47.16 31.07
CA SER A 246 -25.04 46.28 32.09
C SER A 246 -24.35 47.13 33.15
N THR A 247 -25.10 47.49 34.19
CA THR A 247 -24.60 48.19 35.37
C THR A 247 -23.73 47.22 36.18
N ARG A 248 -22.44 47.09 35.81
CA ARG A 248 -21.44 46.39 36.64
C ARG A 248 -21.24 47.16 37.95
N LYS A 249 -21.88 46.69 39.02
CA LYS A 249 -21.47 47.03 40.39
C LYS A 249 -20.07 46.45 40.64
N ARG A 250 -19.07 47.33 40.75
CA ARG A 250 -17.77 46.98 41.34
C ARG A 250 -17.97 46.84 42.84
N GLY A 251 -17.90 45.61 43.36
CA GLY A 251 -17.74 45.37 44.78
C GLY A 251 -16.27 45.57 45.14
N CYS A 252 -16.00 46.43 46.10
CA CYS A 252 -14.74 46.51 46.85
C CYS A 252 -14.63 45.34 47.83
#